data_AF-A0A316T4Z4-F1
#
_entry.id   AF-A0A316T4Z4-F1
#
_cell.length_a   1.000
_cell.length_b   1.000
_cell.length_c   1.000
_cell.angle_alpha   90.00
_cell.angle_beta   90.00
_cell.angle_gamma   90.00
#
_symmetry.space_group_name_H-M   'P 1'
#
loop_
_entity.id
_entity.type
_entity.pdbx_description
1 polymer ?
#
loop_
_entity_poly.entity_id
_entity_poly.type
_entity_poly.pdbx_seq_one_letter_code
_entity_poly.pdbx_strand_id
1 'polypeptide(L)'
;TWVETDPQHKTQYGEPYSCLKAKAYMVRTEKDKDLLLEIDAGIKKEVSVGCRVLRKTCSICGADLSYGCCEHKNGEFYQGKLCYTKLEQPVDAYEWSFVAVPAQPAAGVTKQYHQIETQPKRKARTNEEVVKSLGTGTISVEEQKNLKLYIDHLEEKALLGREYLQDLKSDIISLSFLSNSPLDEQAIRILLEKMDAKELKQLKEAFAKSCQKTGKPQLGYQKPKKDTSENREFYI
;
A
#
# COMPACT_ATOMS: atom_id res chain seq x y z
N THR A 1 -27.07 -0.77 -36.92
CA THR A 1 -27.86 -0.53 -35.69
C THR A 1 -28.90 0.55 -36.00
N TRP A 2 -29.94 0.72 -35.18
CA TRP A 2 -30.93 1.80 -35.32
C TRP A 2 -31.47 2.17 -33.94
N VAL A 3 -31.96 3.40 -33.77
CA VAL A 3 -32.54 3.85 -32.50
C VAL A 3 -34.06 3.77 -32.60
N GLU A 4 -34.70 3.20 -31.58
CA GLU A 4 -36.14 3.26 -31.40
C GLU A 4 -36.46 4.01 -30.12
N THR A 5 -37.40 4.95 -30.20
CA THR A 5 -37.89 5.71 -29.06
C THR A 5 -39.34 5.33 -28.81
N ASP A 6 -39.62 4.91 -27.58
CA ASP A 6 -40.97 4.63 -27.12
C ASP A 6 -41.48 5.83 -26.29
N PRO A 7 -42.45 6.60 -26.81
CA PRO A 7 -42.99 7.75 -26.10
C PRO A 7 -43.91 7.38 -24.92
N GLN A 8 -44.38 6.12 -24.82
CA GLN A 8 -45.23 5.66 -23.72
C GLN A 8 -44.42 5.27 -22.48
N HIS A 9 -43.13 4.98 -22.64
CA HIS A 9 -42.22 4.66 -21.55
C HIS A 9 -41.27 5.83 -21.26
N LYS A 10 -41.05 6.13 -19.98
CA LYS A 10 -40.09 7.13 -19.52
C LYS A 10 -38.94 6.47 -18.77
N THR A 11 -37.74 7.03 -18.92
CA THR A 11 -36.59 6.66 -18.10
C THR A 11 -36.78 7.15 -16.66
N GLN A 12 -35.93 6.69 -15.74
CA GLN A 12 -35.92 7.19 -14.35
C GLN A 12 -35.66 8.70 -14.25
N TYR A 13 -35.13 9.32 -15.30
CA TYR A 13 -34.88 10.75 -15.41
C TYR A 13 -36.04 11.52 -16.05
N GLY A 14 -37.13 10.85 -16.41
CA GLY A 14 -38.33 11.47 -16.99
C GLY A 14 -38.25 11.74 -18.50
N GLU A 15 -37.15 11.39 -19.15
CA GLU A 15 -36.99 11.49 -20.60
C GLU A 15 -37.66 10.30 -21.33
N PRO A 16 -38.11 10.48 -22.59
CA PRO A 16 -38.61 9.37 -23.41
C PRO A 16 -37.61 8.22 -23.47
N TYR A 17 -38.10 6.99 -23.35
CA TYR A 17 -37.25 5.81 -23.40
C TYR A 17 -36.75 5.60 -24.84
N SER A 18 -35.44 5.71 -25.05
CA SER A 18 -34.79 5.38 -26.31
C SER A 18 -33.86 4.18 -26.13
N CYS A 19 -33.90 3.25 -27.08
CA CYS A 19 -33.02 2.08 -27.11
C CYS A 19 -32.29 1.99 -28.44
N LEU A 20 -30.99 1.62 -28.38
CA LEU A 20 -30.22 1.28 -29.57
C LEU A 20 -30.44 -0.20 -29.87
N LYS A 21 -31.12 -0.47 -30.98
CA LYS A 21 -31.32 -1.82 -31.50
C LYS A 21 -30.29 -2.17 -32.56
N ALA A 22 -29.99 -3.45 -32.63
CA ALA A 22 -28.98 -3.93 -33.53
C ALA A 22 -29.17 -5.42 -33.80
N LYS A 23 -28.68 -5.87 -34.96
CA LYS A 23 -28.68 -7.27 -35.37
C LYS A 23 -27.23 -7.73 -35.45
N ALA A 24 -26.96 -8.91 -34.92
CA ALA A 24 -25.69 -9.59 -35.06
C ALA A 24 -25.89 -10.82 -35.95
N TYR A 25 -24.92 -11.08 -36.83
CA TYR A 25 -24.86 -12.31 -37.61
C TYR A 25 -23.74 -13.18 -37.05
N MET A 26 -24.03 -14.46 -36.83
CA MET A 26 -23.04 -15.44 -36.39
C MET A 26 -23.14 -16.68 -37.27
N VAL A 27 -21.99 -17.21 -37.68
CA VAL A 27 -21.90 -18.48 -38.38
C VAL A 27 -22.12 -19.61 -37.36
N ARG A 28 -22.94 -20.59 -37.71
CA ARG A 28 -23.17 -21.75 -36.85
C ARG A 28 -22.04 -22.75 -37.06
N THR A 29 -21.11 -22.83 -36.12
CA THR A 29 -20.04 -23.83 -36.11
C THR A 29 -20.09 -24.67 -34.84
N GLU A 30 -19.37 -25.80 -34.81
CA GLU A 30 -19.25 -26.63 -33.59
C GLU A 30 -18.70 -25.85 -32.39
N LYS A 31 -17.82 -24.86 -32.63
CA LYS A 31 -17.23 -24.03 -31.57
C LYS A 31 -18.21 -23.02 -30.97
N ASP A 32 -19.23 -22.62 -31.74
CA ASP A 32 -20.18 -21.58 -31.35
C ASP A 32 -21.47 -22.18 -30.75
N LYS A 33 -21.62 -23.51 -30.73
CA LYS A 33 -22.83 -24.19 -30.23
C LYS A 33 -23.14 -23.83 -28.79
N ASP A 34 -22.13 -23.81 -27.93
CA ASP A 34 -22.31 -23.50 -26.51
C ASP A 34 -22.76 -22.06 -26.31
N LEU A 35 -22.14 -21.10 -27.03
CA LEU A 35 -22.54 -19.69 -26.99
C LEU A 35 -23.97 -19.48 -27.50
N LEU A 36 -24.34 -20.13 -28.60
CA LEU A 36 -25.71 -20.06 -29.13
C LEU A 36 -26.73 -20.62 -28.13
N LEU A 37 -26.40 -21.74 -27.47
CA LEU A 37 -27.25 -22.33 -26.45
C LEU A 37 -27.37 -21.43 -25.22
N GLU A 38 -26.30 -20.76 -24.80
CA GLU A 38 -26.35 -19.77 -23.70
C GLU A 38 -27.22 -18.56 -24.05
N ILE A 39 -27.21 -18.10 -25.31
CA ILE A 39 -28.07 -17.01 -25.79
C ILE A 39 -29.54 -17.48 -25.81
N ASP A 40 -29.81 -18.63 -26.42
CA ASP A 40 -31.17 -19.18 -26.55
C ASP A 40 -31.77 -19.55 -25.18
N ALA A 41 -30.95 -20.03 -24.24
CA ALA A 41 -31.35 -20.28 -22.85
C ALA A 41 -31.54 -19.01 -22.01
N GLY A 42 -31.22 -17.83 -22.56
CA GLY A 42 -31.33 -16.54 -21.87
C GLY A 42 -30.27 -16.33 -20.78
N ILE A 43 -29.20 -17.14 -20.77
CA ILE A 43 -28.04 -16.93 -19.90
C ILE A 43 -27.27 -15.70 -20.38
N LYS A 44 -27.00 -15.59 -21.69
CA LYS A 44 -26.33 -14.45 -22.34
C LYS A 44 -27.34 -13.47 -22.93
N LYS A 45 -28.19 -12.90 -22.08
CA LYS A 45 -29.30 -12.01 -22.50
C LYS A 45 -28.91 -10.53 -22.61
N GLU A 46 -27.71 -10.17 -22.19
CA GLU A 46 -27.29 -8.77 -22.11
C GLU A 46 -26.03 -8.51 -22.93
N VAL A 47 -25.77 -7.22 -23.17
CA VAL A 47 -24.66 -6.78 -24.00
C VAL A 47 -23.86 -5.67 -23.33
N SER A 48 -22.53 -5.79 -23.41
CA SER A 48 -21.61 -4.73 -23.05
C SER A 48 -21.16 -4.00 -24.30
N VAL A 49 -21.20 -2.67 -24.28
CA VAL A 49 -20.79 -1.81 -25.38
C VAL A 49 -19.71 -0.84 -24.88
N GLY A 50 -18.51 -0.94 -25.45
CA GLY A 50 -17.47 0.05 -25.25
C GLY A 50 -17.64 1.20 -26.24
N CYS A 51 -17.84 2.41 -25.74
CA CYS A 51 -18.02 3.60 -26.57
C CYS A 51 -17.13 4.76 -26.14
N ARG A 52 -16.83 5.66 -27.09
CA ARG A 52 -16.19 6.95 -26.83
C ARG A 52 -17.23 8.05 -26.90
N VAL A 53 -17.15 8.95 -25.93
CA VAL A 53 -17.98 10.15 -25.82
C VAL A 53 -17.07 11.36 -25.73
N LEU A 54 -17.51 12.50 -26.26
CA LEU A 54 -16.71 13.73 -26.22
C LEU A 54 -16.71 14.37 -24.84
N ARG A 55 -17.81 14.22 -24.08
CA ARG A 55 -17.96 14.88 -22.78
C ARG A 55 -18.51 13.92 -21.74
N LYS A 56 -18.02 14.10 -20.51
CA LYS A 56 -18.46 13.36 -19.33
C LYS A 56 -18.84 14.37 -18.27
N THR A 57 -20.13 14.69 -18.12
CA THR A 57 -20.55 15.79 -17.24
C THR A 57 -21.16 15.29 -15.93
N CYS A 58 -20.88 15.98 -14.83
CA CYS A 58 -21.53 15.70 -13.55
C CYS A 58 -23.00 16.17 -13.61
N SER A 59 -23.95 15.32 -13.22
CA SER A 59 -25.37 15.68 -13.17
C SER A 59 -25.73 16.75 -12.12
N ILE A 60 -24.91 16.94 -11.08
CA ILE A 60 -25.16 17.91 -10.01
C ILE A 60 -24.60 19.29 -10.36
N CYS A 61 -23.32 19.39 -10.71
CA CYS A 61 -22.66 20.68 -10.98
C CYS A 61 -22.36 20.98 -12.45
N GLY A 62 -22.55 20.02 -13.35
CA GLY A 62 -22.26 20.19 -14.78
C GLY A 62 -20.77 20.20 -15.15
N ALA A 63 -19.87 20.00 -14.19
CA ALA A 63 -18.43 19.97 -14.47
C ALA A 63 -18.07 18.84 -15.44
N ASP A 64 -17.17 19.12 -16.40
CA ASP A 64 -16.65 18.12 -17.33
C ASP A 64 -15.51 17.32 -16.66
N LEU A 65 -15.80 16.06 -16.40
CA LEU A 65 -14.93 15.07 -15.77
C LEU A 65 -13.76 14.64 -16.66
N SER A 66 -13.73 15.07 -17.93
CA SER A 66 -12.64 14.79 -18.86
C SER A 66 -11.42 15.70 -18.61
N TYR A 67 -11.66 16.90 -18.08
CA TYR A 67 -10.64 17.95 -17.91
C TYR A 67 -10.46 18.40 -16.45
N GLY A 68 -11.28 17.89 -15.52
CA GLY A 68 -11.17 18.17 -14.09
C GLY A 68 -11.95 17.18 -13.25
N CYS A 69 -11.84 17.27 -11.92
CA CYS A 69 -12.67 16.54 -10.98
C CYS A 69 -13.70 17.48 -10.34
N CYS A 70 -14.86 16.93 -9.94
CA CYS A 70 -15.77 17.60 -9.03
C CYS A 70 -15.78 16.89 -7.68
N GLU A 71 -16.26 17.56 -6.64
CA GLU A 71 -16.39 16.98 -5.30
C GLU A 71 -17.55 15.97 -5.18
N HIS A 72 -18.48 15.98 -6.15
CA HIS A 72 -19.63 15.08 -6.15
C HIS A 72 -19.23 13.64 -6.49
N LYS A 73 -19.76 12.69 -5.69
CA LYS A 73 -19.54 11.25 -5.87
C LYS A 73 -20.73 10.59 -6.54
N ASN A 74 -20.47 9.82 -7.60
CA ASN A 74 -21.50 9.03 -8.27
C ASN A 74 -22.18 8.06 -7.28
N GLY A 75 -23.51 8.03 -7.29
CA GLY A 75 -24.34 7.23 -6.39
C GLY A 75 -24.83 7.98 -5.14
N GLU A 76 -24.26 9.14 -4.80
CA GLU A 76 -24.71 9.94 -3.65
C GLU A 76 -25.82 10.94 -4.02
N PHE A 77 -26.62 11.33 -3.03
CA PHE A 77 -27.66 12.35 -3.18
C PHE A 77 -27.19 13.72 -2.68
N TYR A 78 -27.35 14.73 -3.52
CA TYR A 78 -27.07 16.14 -3.18
C TYR A 78 -28.34 16.96 -3.40
N GLN A 79 -28.82 17.63 -2.35
CA GLN A 79 -30.06 18.43 -2.40
C GLN A 79 -31.25 17.64 -3.00
N GLY A 80 -31.37 16.35 -2.65
CA GLY A 80 -32.43 15.46 -3.15
C GLY A 80 -32.25 14.96 -4.59
N LYS A 81 -31.14 15.29 -5.26
CA LYS A 81 -30.82 14.81 -6.62
C LYS A 81 -29.71 13.77 -6.58
N LEU A 82 -29.85 12.68 -7.34
CA LEU A 82 -28.82 11.63 -7.48
C LEU A 82 -27.65 12.14 -8.33
N CYS A 83 -26.43 11.96 -7.85
CA CYS A 83 -25.21 12.21 -8.63
C CYS A 83 -24.84 11.00 -9.49
N TYR A 84 -24.59 11.27 -10.77
CA TYR A 84 -24.13 10.33 -11.78
C TYR A 84 -23.42 11.09 -12.90
N THR A 85 -22.61 10.38 -13.69
CA THR A 85 -21.94 10.92 -14.87
C THR A 85 -22.83 10.80 -16.09
N LYS A 86 -23.11 11.92 -16.76
CA LYS A 86 -23.73 11.95 -18.08
C LYS A 86 -22.66 11.74 -19.13
N LEU A 87 -22.88 10.75 -20.00
CA LEU A 87 -22.02 10.48 -21.14
C LEU A 87 -22.65 11.16 -22.36
N GLU A 88 -22.03 12.24 -22.84
CA GLU A 88 -22.62 13.11 -23.85
C GLU A 88 -21.82 13.10 -25.15
N GLN A 89 -22.54 13.23 -26.27
CA GLN A 89 -21.96 13.23 -27.61
C GLN A 89 -21.13 11.95 -27.87
N PRO A 90 -21.77 10.77 -27.93
CA PRO A 90 -21.10 9.56 -28.36
C PRO A 90 -20.57 9.74 -29.79
N VAL A 91 -19.28 9.46 -29.99
CA VAL A 91 -18.59 9.62 -31.28
C VAL A 91 -18.11 8.32 -31.88
N ASP A 92 -18.01 7.26 -31.08
CA ASP A 92 -17.50 5.98 -31.54
C ASP A 92 -17.95 4.81 -30.66
N ALA A 93 -17.96 3.61 -31.22
CA ALA A 93 -18.21 2.36 -30.50
C ALA A 93 -17.24 1.29 -31.02
N TYR A 94 -16.42 0.75 -30.12
CA TYR A 94 -15.29 -0.12 -30.49
C TYR A 94 -15.57 -1.60 -30.33
N GLU A 95 -16.35 -1.94 -29.30
CA GLU A 95 -16.55 -3.32 -28.91
C GLU A 95 -18.00 -3.57 -28.52
N TRP A 96 -18.41 -4.78 -28.83
CA TRP A 96 -19.72 -5.30 -28.46
C TRP A 96 -19.57 -6.78 -28.12
N SER A 97 -19.94 -7.14 -26.90
CA SER A 97 -19.86 -8.53 -26.41
C SER A 97 -21.14 -8.92 -25.67
N PHE A 98 -21.49 -10.22 -25.75
CA PHE A 98 -22.58 -10.80 -24.97
C PHE A 98 -22.11 -11.13 -23.55
N VAL A 99 -22.87 -10.71 -22.56
CA VAL A 99 -22.56 -10.91 -21.14
C VAL A 99 -23.74 -11.60 -20.44
N ALA A 100 -23.41 -12.42 -19.43
CA ALA A 100 -24.42 -13.14 -18.66
C ALA A 100 -24.94 -12.33 -17.47
N VAL A 101 -24.16 -11.35 -17.01
CA VAL A 101 -24.47 -10.48 -15.88
C VAL A 101 -24.22 -9.03 -16.32
N PRO A 102 -25.15 -8.11 -16.05
CA PRO A 102 -24.94 -6.69 -16.33
C PRO A 102 -23.76 -6.14 -15.55
N ALA A 103 -23.24 -4.99 -16.00
CA ALA A 103 -22.73 -4.03 -15.03
C ALA A 103 -23.91 -3.67 -14.10
N GLN A 104 -23.91 -4.20 -12.87
CA GLN A 104 -25.05 -4.13 -11.94
C GLN A 104 -25.70 -2.73 -11.89
N PRO A 105 -26.99 -2.59 -11.56
CA PRO A 105 -27.65 -1.27 -11.45
C PRO A 105 -26.97 -0.30 -10.47
N ALA A 106 -26.22 -0.82 -9.48
CA ALA A 106 -25.40 -0.05 -8.54
C ALA A 106 -23.91 0.04 -8.93
N ALA A 107 -23.51 -0.54 -10.07
CA ALA A 107 -22.16 -0.47 -10.61
C ALA A 107 -21.96 0.86 -11.34
N GLY A 108 -21.94 1.95 -10.57
CA GLY A 108 -21.34 3.19 -11.01
C GLY A 108 -19.85 2.95 -11.27
N VAL A 109 -19.47 2.66 -12.50
CA VAL A 109 -18.12 2.77 -13.09
C VAL A 109 -16.93 2.59 -12.13
N THR A 110 -16.91 1.58 -11.27
CA THR A 110 -15.66 0.99 -10.82
C THR A 110 -15.30 -0.05 -11.86
N LYS A 111 -14.48 0.35 -12.84
CA LYS A 111 -13.61 -0.61 -13.52
C LYS A 111 -12.68 -1.20 -12.47
N GLN A 112 -13.14 -2.21 -11.76
CA GLN A 112 -12.30 -3.31 -11.34
C GLN A 112 -12.56 -4.43 -12.34
N TYR A 113 -11.58 -4.64 -13.22
CA TYR A 113 -11.48 -5.83 -14.03
C TYR A 113 -11.24 -7.01 -13.08
N HIS A 114 -12.32 -7.55 -12.52
CA HIS A 114 -12.30 -8.86 -11.90
C HIS A 114 -12.47 -9.85 -13.05
N GLN A 115 -11.36 -10.42 -13.53
CA GLN A 115 -11.47 -11.69 -14.23
C GLN A 115 -12.22 -12.62 -13.29
N ILE A 116 -13.42 -13.03 -13.70
CA ILE A 116 -14.09 -14.18 -13.14
C ILE A 116 -13.19 -15.37 -13.54
N GLU A 117 -12.15 -15.60 -12.74
CA GLU A 117 -11.35 -16.79 -12.82
C GLU A 117 -12.23 -17.95 -12.34
N THR A 118 -12.69 -18.77 -13.28
CA THR A 118 -12.82 -20.21 -13.07
C THR A 118 -11.43 -20.79 -12.79
N GLN A 119 -10.82 -20.43 -11.65
CA GLN A 119 -9.58 -21.00 -11.14
C GLN A 119 -9.72 -21.25 -9.63
N PRO A 120 -9.10 -22.33 -9.12
CA PRO A 120 -9.26 -22.77 -7.74
C PRO A 120 -8.75 -21.69 -6.79
N LYS A 121 -9.40 -21.55 -5.62
CA LYS A 121 -9.02 -20.65 -4.52
C LYS A 121 -7.49 -20.50 -4.44
N ARG A 122 -6.95 -19.39 -4.95
CA ARG A 122 -5.52 -19.07 -4.85
C ARG A 122 -5.18 -18.98 -3.36
N LYS A 123 -4.16 -19.74 -2.94
CA LYS A 123 -3.58 -19.62 -1.59
C LYS A 123 -3.24 -18.15 -1.35
N ALA A 124 -3.53 -17.65 -0.14
CA ALA A 124 -3.13 -16.33 0.29
C ALA A 124 -1.61 -16.19 0.12
N ARG A 125 -1.19 -15.18 -0.66
CA ARG A 125 0.23 -14.87 -0.91
C ARG A 125 0.80 -14.14 0.30
N THR A 126 2.09 -14.36 0.58
CA THR A 126 2.77 -13.58 1.64
C THR A 126 3.11 -12.18 1.13
N ASN A 127 3.34 -11.22 2.05
CA ASN A 127 3.67 -9.84 1.68
C ASN A 127 4.95 -9.78 0.81
N GLU A 128 5.93 -10.68 1.00
CA GLU A 128 7.14 -10.72 0.15
C GLU A 128 6.85 -11.19 -1.28
N GLU A 129 5.88 -12.09 -1.47
CA GLU A 129 5.46 -12.57 -2.79
C GLU A 129 4.70 -11.47 -3.55
N VAL A 130 3.89 -10.68 -2.83
CA VAL A 130 3.17 -9.52 -3.39
C VAL A 130 4.17 -8.46 -3.85
N VAL A 131 5.21 -8.14 -3.06
CA VAL A 131 6.28 -7.20 -3.47
C VAL A 131 7.00 -7.66 -4.75
N LYS A 132 7.28 -8.96 -4.89
CA LYS A 132 7.93 -9.49 -6.12
C LYS A 132 7.06 -9.37 -7.36
N SER A 133 5.73 -9.36 -7.19
CA SER A 133 4.78 -9.25 -8.30
C SER A 133 4.43 -7.82 -8.70
N LEU A 134 4.87 -6.79 -7.95
CA LEU A 134 4.54 -5.37 -8.22
C LEU A 134 5.00 -4.87 -9.60
N GLY A 135 5.88 -5.61 -10.29
CA GLY A 135 6.34 -5.30 -11.65
C GLY A 135 5.71 -6.13 -12.78
N THR A 136 4.92 -7.17 -12.47
CA THR A 136 4.45 -8.16 -13.45
C THR A 136 2.95 -8.46 -13.40
N GLY A 137 2.23 -7.98 -12.39
CA GLY A 137 0.79 -8.23 -12.27
C GLY A 137 0.02 -7.16 -11.49
N THR A 138 -1.30 -7.23 -11.58
CA THR A 138 -2.24 -6.43 -10.79
C THR A 138 -2.41 -7.04 -9.40
N ILE A 139 -2.31 -6.19 -8.37
CA ILE A 139 -2.52 -6.55 -6.96
C ILE A 139 -3.95 -6.19 -6.51
N SER A 140 -4.55 -7.05 -5.70
CA SER A 140 -5.88 -6.85 -5.09
C SER A 140 -5.90 -5.63 -4.15
N VAL A 141 -7.07 -5.04 -3.91
CA VAL A 141 -7.24 -3.93 -2.95
C VAL A 141 -6.90 -4.36 -1.52
N GLU A 142 -7.19 -5.62 -1.17
CA GLU A 142 -6.83 -6.19 0.14
C GLU A 142 -5.31 -6.34 0.27
N GLU A 143 -4.66 -6.80 -0.80
CA GLU A 143 -3.19 -6.90 -0.86
C GLU A 143 -2.54 -5.51 -0.80
N GLN A 144 -3.09 -4.50 -1.47
CA GLN A 144 -2.63 -3.11 -1.36
C GLN A 144 -2.73 -2.58 0.08
N LYS A 145 -3.84 -2.85 0.76
CA LYS A 145 -4.03 -2.43 2.16
C LYS A 145 -3.04 -3.13 3.09
N ASN A 146 -2.85 -4.44 2.92
CA ASN A 146 -1.88 -5.21 3.71
C ASN A 146 -0.44 -4.76 3.44
N LEU A 147 -0.11 -4.45 2.18
CA LEU A 147 1.19 -3.91 1.79
C LEU A 147 1.45 -2.55 2.43
N LYS A 148 0.44 -1.67 2.45
CA LYS A 148 0.54 -0.37 3.12
C LYS A 148 0.86 -0.53 4.60
N LEU A 149 0.09 -1.36 5.32
CA LEU A 149 0.35 -1.65 6.74
C LEU A 149 1.73 -2.25 6.97
N TYR A 150 2.20 -3.10 6.05
CA TYR A 150 3.52 -3.69 6.13
C TYR A 150 4.64 -2.65 5.96
N ILE A 151 4.48 -1.72 5.03
CA ILE A 151 5.40 -0.59 4.82
C ILE A 151 5.42 0.31 6.04
N ASP A 152 4.26 0.71 6.56
CA ASP A 152 4.15 1.56 7.76
C ASP A 152 4.92 0.94 8.94
N HIS A 153 4.76 -0.37 9.16
CA HIS A 153 5.47 -1.09 10.21
C HIS A 153 6.98 -1.25 9.95
N LEU A 154 7.42 -1.35 8.69
CA LEU A 154 8.85 -1.34 8.35
C LEU A 154 9.48 0.04 8.57
N GLU A 155 8.75 1.11 8.28
CA GLU A 155 9.19 2.49 8.53
C GLU A 155 9.33 2.76 10.03
N GLU A 156 8.38 2.30 10.84
CA GLU A 156 8.45 2.38 12.30
C GLU A 156 9.69 1.64 12.84
N LYS A 157 9.94 0.41 12.38
CA LYS A 157 11.15 -0.34 12.75
C LYS A 157 12.44 0.35 12.30
N ALA A 158 12.44 0.96 11.12
CA ALA A 158 13.60 1.70 10.63
C ALA A 158 13.86 2.96 11.46
N LEU A 159 12.82 3.64 11.94
CA LEU A 159 12.94 4.78 12.84
C LEU A 159 13.59 4.37 14.16
N LEU A 160 13.05 3.35 14.83
CA LEU A 160 13.62 2.80 16.07
C LEU A 160 15.06 2.31 15.88
N GLY A 161 15.37 1.71 14.72
CA GLY A 161 16.72 1.29 14.37
C GLY A 161 17.70 2.48 14.25
N ARG A 162 17.26 3.62 13.70
CA ARG A 162 18.09 4.84 13.60
C ARG A 162 18.35 5.44 14.98
N GLU A 163 17.33 5.54 15.83
CA GLU A 163 17.46 6.01 17.21
C GLU A 163 18.43 5.12 18.00
N TYR A 164 18.24 3.80 17.94
CA TYR A 164 19.14 2.84 18.59
C TYR A 164 20.61 3.00 18.15
N LEU A 165 20.86 3.25 16.85
CA LEU A 165 22.21 3.49 16.36
C LEU A 165 22.78 4.82 16.85
N GLN A 166 21.96 5.87 16.99
CA GLN A 166 22.41 7.14 17.58
C GLN A 166 22.78 6.98 19.06
N ASP A 167 21.95 6.26 19.82
CA ASP A 167 22.23 5.94 21.23
C ASP A 167 23.53 5.14 21.35
N LEU A 168 23.70 4.12 20.51
CA LEU A 168 24.89 3.28 20.51
C LEU A 168 26.17 4.10 20.22
N LYS A 169 26.10 5.05 19.29
CA LYS A 169 27.21 5.97 19.01
C LYS A 169 27.51 6.88 20.20
N SER A 170 26.48 7.41 20.86
CA SER A 170 26.62 8.29 22.02
C SER A 170 27.25 7.56 23.22
N ASP A 171 26.86 6.30 23.44
CA ASP A 171 27.46 5.43 24.44
C ASP A 171 28.94 5.18 24.16
N ILE A 172 29.30 4.90 22.90
CA ILE A 172 30.69 4.64 22.51
C ILE A 172 31.55 5.90 22.70
N ILE A 173 31.04 7.08 22.34
CA ILE A 173 31.73 8.35 22.62
C ILE A 173 31.99 8.49 24.11
N SER A 174 30.97 8.29 24.95
CA SER A 174 31.12 8.36 26.40
C SER A 174 32.16 7.38 26.95
N LEU A 175 32.13 6.12 26.49
CA LEU A 175 33.10 5.10 26.89
C LEU A 175 34.52 5.36 26.34
N SER A 176 34.65 6.00 25.18
CA SER A 176 35.94 6.36 24.60
C SER A 176 36.68 7.41 25.45
N PHE A 177 35.94 8.36 26.02
CA PHE A 177 36.49 9.33 26.97
C PHE A 177 36.90 8.66 28.29
N LEU A 178 36.07 7.78 28.83
CA LEU A 178 36.36 7.05 30.08
C LEU A 178 37.55 6.09 29.97
N SER A 179 37.80 5.53 28.78
CA SER A 179 38.91 4.63 28.50
C SER A 179 40.22 5.34 28.10
N ASN A 180 40.23 6.69 28.13
CA ASN A 180 41.38 7.54 27.82
C ASN A 180 41.94 7.30 26.41
N SER A 181 41.05 7.20 25.42
CA SER A 181 41.41 7.07 24.00
C SER A 181 42.23 8.28 23.53
N PRO A 182 43.27 8.08 22.69
CA PRO A 182 44.09 9.18 22.15
C PRO A 182 43.40 9.98 21.03
N LEU A 183 42.19 9.57 20.62
CA LEU A 183 41.43 10.20 19.54
C LEU A 183 40.56 11.34 20.08
N ASP A 184 40.46 12.44 19.32
CA ASP A 184 39.52 13.52 19.61
C ASP A 184 38.07 13.12 19.28
N GLU A 185 37.11 13.87 19.83
CA GLU A 185 35.68 13.57 19.66
C GLU A 185 35.25 13.58 18.19
N GLN A 186 35.83 14.47 17.40
CA GLN A 186 35.48 14.66 16.00
C GLN A 186 35.93 13.46 15.14
N ALA A 187 37.15 12.98 15.35
CA ALA A 187 37.67 11.78 14.69
C ALA A 187 36.87 10.53 15.05
N ILE A 188 36.43 10.41 16.32
CA ILE A 188 35.59 9.29 16.76
C ILE A 188 34.22 9.34 16.09
N ARG A 189 33.58 10.51 16.01
CA ARG A 189 32.28 10.67 15.30
C ARG A 189 32.38 10.26 13.83
N ILE A 190 33.42 10.70 13.13
CA ILE A 190 33.67 10.35 11.72
C ILE A 190 33.88 8.82 11.56
N LEU A 191 34.56 8.19 12.51
CA LEU A 191 34.77 6.74 12.51
C LEU A 191 33.44 6.00 12.68
N LEU A 192 32.63 6.41 13.68
CA LEU A 192 31.35 5.79 14.00
C LEU A 192 30.30 5.95 12.90
N GLU A 193 30.40 6.98 12.05
CA GLU A 193 29.53 7.14 10.88
C GLU A 193 29.75 6.09 9.79
N LYS A 194 30.96 5.56 9.68
CA LYS A 194 31.33 4.59 8.64
C LYS A 194 31.16 3.13 9.07
N MET A 195 30.88 2.90 10.34
CA MET A 195 30.77 1.55 10.91
C MET A 195 29.36 0.98 10.78
N ASP A 196 29.30 -0.33 10.59
CA ASP A 196 28.05 -1.07 10.59
C ASP A 196 27.53 -1.34 12.02
N ALA A 197 26.28 -1.83 12.12
CA ALA A 197 25.66 -2.09 13.43
C ALA A 197 26.36 -3.18 14.26
N LYS A 198 27.10 -4.09 13.63
CA LYS A 198 27.82 -5.17 14.32
C LYS A 198 29.14 -4.65 14.88
N GLU A 199 29.88 -3.89 14.09
CA GLU A 199 31.11 -3.22 14.45
C GLU A 199 30.89 -2.25 15.62
N LEU A 200 29.82 -1.45 15.59
CA LEU A 200 29.46 -0.56 16.69
C LEU A 200 29.22 -1.33 18.00
N LYS A 201 28.54 -2.48 17.95
CA LYS A 201 28.32 -3.32 19.14
C LYS A 201 29.62 -3.90 19.69
N GLN A 202 30.48 -4.43 18.82
CA GLN A 202 31.79 -4.96 19.21
C GLN A 202 32.67 -3.87 19.82
N LEU A 203 32.64 -2.67 19.24
CA LEU A 203 33.40 -1.52 19.72
C LEU A 203 32.91 -1.06 21.09
N LYS A 204 31.59 -1.00 21.31
CA LYS A 204 31.01 -0.75 22.64
C LYS A 204 31.48 -1.75 23.68
N GLU A 205 31.46 -3.05 23.36
CA GLU A 205 31.95 -4.09 24.27
C GLU A 205 33.44 -3.96 24.58
N ALA A 206 34.26 -3.63 23.58
CA ALA A 206 35.69 -3.43 23.75
C ALA A 206 35.99 -2.25 24.69
N PHE A 207 35.31 -1.11 24.49
CA PHE A 207 35.43 0.06 25.35
C PHE A 207 34.85 -0.16 26.75
N ALA A 208 33.76 -0.91 26.89
CA ALA A 208 33.23 -1.28 28.20
C ALA A 208 34.22 -2.15 28.99
N LYS A 209 34.88 -3.11 28.35
CA LYS A 209 35.92 -3.95 28.95
C LYS A 209 37.18 -3.17 29.34
N SER A 210 37.56 -2.15 28.57
CA SER A 210 38.72 -1.31 28.92
C SER A 210 38.42 -0.41 30.11
N CYS A 211 37.20 0.16 30.20
CA CYS A 211 36.77 0.98 31.34
C CYS A 211 36.69 0.19 32.67
N GLN A 212 36.36 -1.11 32.63
CA GLN A 212 36.34 -1.95 33.83
C GLN A 212 37.72 -2.19 34.44
N LYS A 213 38.80 -2.03 33.67
CA LYS A 213 40.18 -2.27 34.14
C LYS A 213 40.81 -1.04 34.80
N THR A 214 40.25 0.16 34.59
CA THR A 214 40.89 1.43 34.96
C THR A 214 40.44 2.03 36.30
N GLY A 215 39.54 1.39 37.06
CA GLY A 215 39.05 1.96 38.33
C GLY A 215 39.19 1.03 39.54
N LYS A 216 40.20 1.25 40.38
CA LYS A 216 40.03 0.94 41.82
C LYS A 216 39.27 2.12 42.42
N PRO A 217 38.09 1.93 43.02
CA PRO A 217 37.36 3.05 43.63
C PRO A 217 38.23 3.69 44.71
N GLN A 218 38.31 5.03 44.75
CA GLN A 218 39.05 5.78 45.78
C GLN A 218 38.58 5.45 47.21
N LEU A 219 37.34 4.98 47.36
CA LEU A 219 36.72 4.54 48.62
C LEU A 219 36.64 3.01 48.76
N GLY A 220 37.37 2.25 47.94
CA GLY A 220 37.41 0.80 48.06
C GLY A 220 38.13 0.37 49.33
N TYR A 221 37.46 -0.39 50.20
CA TYR A 221 38.03 -0.96 51.42
C TYR A 221 39.35 -1.68 51.11
N GLN A 222 40.47 -1.10 51.53
CA GLN A 222 41.78 -1.75 51.47
C GLN A 222 41.95 -2.55 52.76
N LYS A 223 42.19 -3.87 52.64
CA LYS A 223 42.57 -4.67 53.82
C LYS A 223 43.81 -4.03 54.46
N PRO A 224 43.80 -3.75 55.77
CA PRO A 224 44.95 -3.15 56.44
C PRO A 224 46.15 -4.06 56.25
N LYS A 225 47.29 -3.50 55.83
CA LYS A 225 48.57 -4.20 55.82
C LYS A 225 48.86 -4.62 57.25
N LYS A 226 49.15 -5.91 57.48
CA LYS A 226 49.70 -6.38 58.76
C LYS A 226 51.05 -5.71 58.95
N ASP A 227 51.07 -4.71 59.81
CA ASP A 227 52.30 -4.12 60.31
C ASP A 227 52.98 -5.15 61.22
N THR A 228 54.18 -5.58 60.87
CA THR A 228 55.04 -6.43 61.71
C THR A 228 56.03 -5.59 62.51
N SER A 229 55.61 -4.39 62.92
CA SER A 229 56.33 -3.64 63.96
C SER A 229 55.77 -4.04 65.32
N GLU A 230 56.64 -4.59 66.17
CA GLU A 230 56.34 -4.82 67.59
C GLU A 230 55.93 -3.49 68.22
N ASN A 231 54.68 -3.39 68.65
CA ASN A 231 54.16 -2.30 69.48
C ASN A 231 55.05 -2.16 70.72
N ARG A 232 55.92 -1.15 70.75
CA ARG A 232 56.54 -0.69 71.98
C ARG A 232 55.64 0.38 72.59
N GLU A 233 55.25 0.09 73.82
CA GLU A 233 54.31 0.80 74.68
C GLU A 233 54.55 2.31 74.71
N PHE A 234 53.47 3.08 74.60
CA PHE A 234 53.46 4.50 74.95
C PHE A 234 53.37 4.60 76.48
N TYR A 235 54.41 5.13 77.11
CA TYR A 235 54.35 5.57 78.51
C TYR A 235 53.61 6.92 78.59
N ILE A 236 52.71 7.02 79.57
CA ILE A 236 51.86 8.18 79.89
C ILE A 236 52.72 9.36 80.36
#